data_AF-A0A966VYZ5-F1
#
_entry.id   AF-A0A966VYZ5-F1
#
_cell.length_a   1.000
_cell.length_b   1.000
_cell.length_c   1.000
_cell.angle_alpha   90.00
_cell.angle_beta   90.00
_cell.angle_gamma   90.00
#
_symmetry.space_group_name_H-M   'P 1'
#
loop_
_entity.id
_entity.type
_entity.pdbx_description
1 polymer ?
#
loop_
_entity_poly.entity_id
_entity_poly.type
_entity_poly.pdbx_seq_one_letter_code
_entity_poly.pdbx_strand_id
1 'polypeptide(L)'
;MKSQFTGPVFVVRDNIDTDQIIPAQYLTLVPTIPAEYEKLGSYALIGLPDAQYPTRFVKAGQLDSDYPIIVGGKNFGCGSSREHAPIALGSAGCRVVLAESFARIFFRNSVATGELYP
;
A
#
# COMPACT_ATOMS: atom_id res chain seq x y z
N MET A 1 -14.59 0.27 15.50
CA MET A 1 -13.70 0.97 14.54
C MET A 1 -13.30 2.31 15.13
N LYS A 2 -12.05 2.75 14.94
CA LYS A 2 -11.68 4.14 15.24
C LYS A 2 -12.28 5.05 14.15
N SER A 3 -12.91 6.15 14.56
CA SER A 3 -13.50 7.14 13.65
C SER A 3 -12.52 8.24 13.23
N GLN A 4 -11.33 8.27 13.83
CA GLN A 4 -10.30 9.28 13.57
C GLN A 4 -8.95 8.60 13.37
N PHE A 5 -8.27 8.96 12.29
CA PHE A 5 -6.90 8.56 11.98
C PHE A 5 -6.00 9.79 12.06
N THR A 6 -4.88 9.68 12.76
CA THR A 6 -3.87 10.75 12.88
C THR A 6 -2.48 10.14 12.79
N GLY A 7 -1.53 10.89 12.24
CA GLY A 7 -0.14 10.47 12.13
C GLY A 7 0.54 11.09 10.91
N PRO A 8 1.82 10.74 10.70
CA PRO A 8 2.57 11.14 9.51
C PRO A 8 1.88 10.68 8.23
N VAL A 9 1.99 11.50 7.19
CA VAL A 9 1.39 11.25 5.88
C VAL A 9 2.48 10.97 4.86
N PHE A 10 2.32 9.91 4.07
CA PHE A 10 3.16 9.64 2.90
C PHE A 10 2.43 10.08 1.62
N VAL A 11 3.01 11.03 0.89
CA VAL A 11 2.37 11.63 -0.28
C VAL A 11 2.92 11.01 -1.57
N VAL A 12 2.01 10.59 -2.46
CA VAL A 12 2.32 10.03 -3.78
C VAL A 12 1.56 10.76 -4.88
N ARG A 13 1.96 10.50 -6.14
CA ARG A 13 1.46 11.22 -7.32
C ARG A 13 0.22 10.52 -7.90
N ASP A 14 -0.17 10.96 -9.09
CA ASP A 14 -1.16 10.27 -9.91
C ASP A 14 -0.64 8.91 -10.40
N ASN A 15 -1.58 8.00 -10.71
CA ASN A 15 -1.35 6.72 -11.37
C ASN A 15 -0.34 5.82 -10.66
N ILE A 16 -0.39 5.79 -9.32
CA ILE A 16 0.34 4.77 -8.57
C ILE A 16 -0.25 3.40 -8.91
N ASP A 17 0.51 2.59 -9.64
CA ASP A 17 0.06 1.29 -10.09
C ASP A 17 0.35 0.17 -9.07
N THR A 18 -0.22 -1.01 -9.31
CA THR A 18 -0.07 -2.15 -8.41
C THR A 18 1.35 -2.73 -8.36
N ASP A 19 2.21 -2.49 -9.36
CA ASP A 19 3.63 -2.88 -9.34
C ASP A 19 4.47 -1.88 -8.52
N GLN A 20 4.10 -0.60 -8.54
CA GLN A 20 4.67 0.41 -7.66
C GLN A 20 4.30 0.15 -6.20
N ILE A 21 3.06 -0.30 -5.93
CA ILE A 21 2.62 -0.71 -4.59
C ILE A 21 3.32 -2.00 -4.14
N ILE A 22 3.32 -3.04 -4.98
CA ILE A 22 4.06 -4.27 -4.73
C ILE A 22 4.41 -4.98 -6.05
N PRO A 23 5.71 -5.10 -6.39
CA PRO A 23 6.13 -5.78 -7.61
C PRO A 23 5.73 -7.26 -7.67
N ALA A 24 5.44 -7.75 -8.87
CA ALA A 24 4.98 -9.13 -9.10
C ALA A 24 5.87 -10.24 -8.51
N GLN A 25 7.17 -10.00 -8.35
CA GLN A 25 8.11 -10.97 -7.79
C GLN A 25 7.85 -11.34 -6.31
N TYR A 26 7.10 -10.51 -5.58
CA TYR A 26 6.77 -10.75 -4.17
C TYR A 26 5.41 -11.44 -3.96
N LEU A 27 4.68 -11.75 -5.04
CA LEU A 27 3.35 -12.36 -4.96
C LEU A 27 3.38 -13.85 -4.62
N THR A 28 4.56 -14.44 -4.50
CA THR A 28 4.76 -15.79 -4.00
C THR A 28 4.50 -15.90 -2.50
N LEU A 29 4.53 -14.77 -1.78
CA LEU A 29 4.16 -14.72 -0.37
C LEU A 29 2.65 -14.92 -0.19
N VAL A 30 2.29 -15.74 0.78
CA VAL A 30 0.94 -16.18 1.10
C VAL A 30 0.40 -15.36 2.28
N PRO A 31 -0.59 -14.46 2.06
CA PRO A 31 -1.10 -13.57 3.11
C PRO A 31 -1.73 -14.28 4.32
N THR A 32 -2.09 -15.56 4.21
CA THR A 32 -2.67 -16.33 5.31
C THR A 32 -1.62 -16.91 6.26
N ILE A 33 -0.33 -16.87 5.89
CA ILE A 33 0.78 -17.27 6.75
C ILE A 33 1.27 -16.02 7.51
N PRO A 34 1.19 -15.96 8.86
CA PRO A 34 1.46 -14.73 9.61
C PRO A 34 2.84 -14.10 9.32
N ALA A 35 3.89 -14.90 9.27
CA ALA A 35 5.24 -14.41 8.99
C ALA A 35 5.38 -13.84 7.56
N GLU A 36 4.66 -14.39 6.59
CA GLU A 36 4.68 -13.91 5.21
C GLU A 36 3.80 -12.68 5.05
N TYR A 37 2.68 -12.60 5.77
CA TYR A 37 1.86 -11.40 5.88
C TYR A 37 2.69 -10.22 6.39
N GLU A 38 3.38 -10.36 7.52
CA GLU A 38 4.27 -9.31 8.04
C GLU A 38 5.37 -8.95 7.02
N LYS A 39 5.88 -9.96 6.29
CA LYS A 39 6.90 -9.72 5.27
C LYS A 39 6.38 -8.91 4.08
N LEU A 40 5.11 -9.07 3.69
CA LEU A 40 4.48 -8.27 2.65
C LEU A 40 4.50 -6.77 3.00
N GLY A 41 4.37 -6.43 4.28
CA GLY A 41 4.48 -5.05 4.76
C GLY A 41 5.82 -4.41 4.36
N SER A 42 6.93 -5.15 4.47
CA SER A 42 8.25 -4.66 4.07
C SER A 42 8.41 -4.29 2.59
N TYR A 43 7.46 -4.72 1.74
CA TYR A 43 7.45 -4.46 0.30
C TYR A 43 6.42 -3.42 -0.13
N ALA A 44 5.68 -2.84 0.81
CA ALA A 44 4.73 -1.78 0.52
C ALA A 44 5.41 -0.55 -0.12
N LEU A 45 4.92 -0.14 -1.30
CA LEU A 45 5.42 0.96 -2.13
C LEU A 45 6.90 0.85 -2.52
N ILE A 46 7.48 -0.36 -2.50
CA ILE A 46 8.90 -0.58 -2.83
C ILE A 46 9.21 -0.34 -4.32
N GLY A 47 8.21 -0.46 -5.20
CA GLY A 47 8.35 -0.24 -6.64
C GLY A 47 8.38 1.23 -7.04
N LEU A 48 8.20 2.17 -6.10
CA LEU A 48 8.32 3.60 -6.39
C LEU A 48 9.74 3.98 -6.85
N PRO A 49 9.89 4.86 -7.85
CA PRO A 49 11.19 5.26 -8.35
C PRO A 49 11.92 6.19 -7.37
N ASP A 50 13.16 5.85 -7.03
CA ASP A 50 14.04 6.56 -6.07
C ASP A 50 14.18 8.05 -6.39
N ALA A 51 14.32 8.38 -7.68
CA ALA A 51 14.47 9.76 -8.15
C ALA A 51 13.26 10.65 -7.82
N GLN A 52 12.07 10.07 -7.66
CA GLN A 52 10.85 10.79 -7.30
C GLN A 52 10.52 10.67 -5.80
N TYR A 53 10.98 9.58 -5.16
CA TYR A 53 10.67 9.23 -3.77
C TYR A 53 11.96 8.89 -3.00
N PRO A 54 12.77 9.90 -2.64
CA PRO A 54 14.02 9.67 -1.90
C PRO A 54 13.76 9.14 -0.47
N THR A 55 12.60 9.47 0.11
CA THR A 55 12.12 8.88 1.35
C THR A 55 11.21 7.70 1.01
N ARG A 56 11.52 6.52 1.57
CA ARG A 56 10.71 5.32 1.40
C ARG A 56 9.54 5.28 2.38
N PHE A 57 8.44 4.67 1.94
CA PHE A 57 7.29 4.40 2.80
C PHE A 57 7.69 3.46 3.94
N VAL A 58 8.30 2.33 3.61
CA VAL A 58 8.94 1.43 4.59
C VAL A 58 10.45 1.60 4.53
N LYS A 59 11.07 1.82 5.69
CA LYS A 59 12.53 1.94 5.80
C LYS A 59 13.20 0.60 5.51
N ALA A 60 14.39 0.63 4.94
CA ALA A 60 15.15 -0.59 4.66
C ALA A 60 15.35 -1.43 5.94
N GLY A 61 15.01 -2.71 5.87
CA GLY A 61 15.12 -3.65 6.98
C GLY A 61 13.95 -3.63 7.98
N GLN A 62 12.95 -2.75 7.80
CA GLN A 62 11.74 -2.74 8.62
C GLN A 62 10.62 -3.57 7.96
N LEU A 63 9.61 -3.93 8.75
CA LEU A 63 8.42 -4.65 8.29
C LEU A 63 7.20 -3.72 8.13
N ASP A 64 7.24 -2.56 8.79
CA ASP A 64 6.15 -1.59 8.84
C ASP A 64 6.63 -0.16 8.56
N SER A 65 5.66 0.72 8.36
CA SER A 65 5.81 2.12 7.99
C SER A 65 5.47 3.03 9.16
N ASP A 66 6.22 4.12 9.29
CA ASP A 66 5.88 5.21 10.23
C ASP A 66 4.67 6.04 9.75
N TYR A 67 4.14 5.76 8.56
CA TYR A 67 3.10 6.53 7.89
C TYR A 67 1.77 5.75 7.87
N PRO A 68 0.87 5.97 8.85
CA PRO A 68 -0.45 5.33 8.87
C PRO A 68 -1.40 5.84 7.78
N ILE A 69 -1.05 6.93 7.09
CA ILE A 69 -1.88 7.60 6.09
C ILE A 69 -1.10 7.77 4.80
N ILE A 70 -1.69 7.37 3.67
CA ILE A 70 -1.20 7.70 2.33
C ILE A 70 -2.12 8.73 1.70
N VAL A 71 -1.55 9.76 1.08
CA VAL A 71 -2.29 10.70 0.22
C VAL A 71 -1.81 10.55 -1.22
N GLY A 72 -2.72 10.21 -2.13
CA GLY A 72 -2.43 10.00 -3.54
C GLY A 72 -3.18 10.95 -4.46
N GLY A 73 -2.77 10.99 -5.72
CA GLY A 73 -3.44 11.74 -6.77
C GLY A 73 -4.60 10.95 -7.40
N LYS A 74 -4.76 11.07 -8.72
CA LYS A 74 -5.78 10.35 -9.50
C LYS A 74 -5.38 8.90 -9.75
N ASN A 75 -6.38 8.04 -9.90
CA ASN A 75 -6.23 6.66 -10.38
C ASN A 75 -5.26 5.82 -9.52
N PHE A 76 -5.31 5.97 -8.20
CA PHE A 76 -4.49 5.19 -7.27
C PHE A 76 -4.85 3.71 -7.32
N GLY A 77 -3.82 2.84 -7.33
CA GLY A 77 -3.95 1.39 -7.43
C GLY A 77 -4.28 0.90 -8.84
N CYS A 78 -3.93 1.66 -9.89
CA CYS A 78 -4.18 1.26 -11.27
C CYS A 78 -3.35 0.05 -11.71
N GLY A 79 -3.70 -0.52 -12.86
CA GLY A 79 -3.02 -1.69 -13.41
C GLY A 79 -3.78 -3.00 -13.18
N SER A 80 -3.05 -4.11 -13.19
CA SER A 80 -3.62 -5.46 -13.08
C SER A 80 -4.23 -5.73 -11.70
N SER A 81 -5.22 -6.63 -11.66
CA SER A 81 -5.82 -7.08 -10.40
C SER A 81 -4.77 -7.76 -9.53
N ARG A 82 -4.53 -7.18 -8.34
CA ARG A 82 -3.52 -7.67 -7.40
C ARG A 82 -4.01 -7.42 -5.97
N GLU A 83 -4.49 -8.45 -5.31
CA GLU A 83 -4.98 -8.37 -3.93
C GLU A 83 -3.84 -8.13 -2.93
N HIS A 84 -2.63 -8.56 -3.26
CA HIS A 84 -1.43 -8.25 -2.48
C HIS A 84 -1.16 -6.75 -2.35
N ALA A 85 -1.65 -5.90 -3.27
CA ALA A 85 -1.40 -4.47 -3.21
C ALA A 85 -2.04 -3.82 -1.95
N PRO A 86 -3.36 -3.93 -1.70
CA PRO A 86 -3.93 -3.44 -0.45
C PRO A 86 -3.41 -4.19 0.78
N ILE A 87 -3.14 -5.49 0.68
CA ILE A 87 -2.58 -6.31 1.78
C ILE A 87 -1.20 -5.83 2.21
N ALA A 88 -0.30 -5.53 1.27
CA ALA A 88 1.03 -5.04 1.60
C ALA A 88 0.95 -3.70 2.34
N LEU A 89 0.09 -2.79 1.88
CA LEU A 89 -0.14 -1.51 2.55
C LEU A 89 -0.71 -1.68 3.96
N GLY A 90 -1.73 -2.53 4.13
CA GLY A 90 -2.33 -2.80 5.43
C GLY A 90 -1.37 -3.47 6.41
N SER A 91 -0.62 -4.47 5.93
CA SER A 91 0.43 -5.15 6.68
C SER A 91 1.55 -4.19 7.11
N ALA A 92 1.91 -3.22 6.26
CA ALA A 92 2.86 -2.17 6.60
C ALA A 92 2.33 -1.14 7.62
N GLY A 93 1.12 -1.33 8.15
CA GLY A 93 0.50 -0.45 9.14
C GLY A 93 -0.25 0.74 8.54
N CYS A 94 -0.40 0.81 7.20
CA CYS A 94 -1.27 1.81 6.59
C CYS A 94 -2.72 1.56 7.00
N ARG A 95 -3.46 2.63 7.32
CA ARG A 95 -4.84 2.54 7.78
C ARG A 95 -5.83 3.13 6.78
N VAL A 96 -5.42 4.19 6.11
CA VAL A 96 -6.27 4.94 5.18
C VAL A 96 -5.43 5.46 4.02
N VAL A 97 -5.99 5.33 2.82
CA VAL A 97 -5.49 5.98 1.62
C VAL A 97 -6.51 7.03 1.23
N LEU A 98 -6.10 8.29 1.14
CA LEU A 98 -6.91 9.37 0.61
C LEU A 98 -6.39 9.72 -0.78
N ALA A 99 -7.19 9.52 -1.82
CA ALA A 99 -6.80 9.84 -3.19
C ALA A 99 -7.89 10.62 -3.92
N GLU A 100 -7.53 11.35 -4.98
CA GLU A 100 -8.52 12.03 -5.81
C GLU A 100 -9.44 11.03 -6.53
N SER A 101 -8.90 9.86 -6.90
CA SER A 101 -9.68 8.75 -7.42
C SER A 101 -8.91 7.43 -7.31
N PHE A 102 -9.64 6.32 -7.31
CA PHE A 102 -9.09 4.97 -7.22
C PHE A 102 -9.42 4.17 -8.47
N ALA A 103 -8.51 3.28 -8.84
CA ALA A 103 -8.83 2.22 -9.79
C ALA A 103 -9.88 1.28 -9.17
N ARG A 104 -10.94 0.98 -9.95
CA ARG A 104 -12.11 0.22 -9.46
C ARG A 104 -11.76 -1.11 -8.82
N ILE A 105 -10.79 -1.84 -9.38
CA ILE A 105 -10.38 -3.15 -8.88
C ILE A 105 -9.66 -3.02 -7.55
N PHE A 106 -8.71 -2.09 -7.45
CA PHE A 106 -7.99 -1.83 -6.19
C PHE A 106 -8.94 -1.39 -5.08
N PHE A 107 -9.88 -0.49 -5.38
CA PHE A 107 -10.88 -0.04 -4.42
C PHE A 107 -11.71 -1.22 -3.87
N ARG A 108 -12.23 -2.07 -4.76
CA ARG A 108 -12.97 -3.27 -4.37
C ARG A 108 -12.12 -4.22 -3.52
N ASN A 109 -10.87 -4.45 -3.92
CA ASN A 109 -9.98 -5.36 -3.20
C ASN A 109 -9.63 -4.82 -1.80
N SER A 110 -9.50 -3.50 -1.64
CA SER A 110 -9.28 -2.86 -0.33
C SER A 110 -10.44 -3.15 0.63
N VAL A 111 -11.68 -3.06 0.13
CA VAL A 111 -12.89 -3.40 0.91
C VAL A 111 -12.98 -4.91 1.18
N ALA A 112 -12.67 -5.75 0.18
CA ALA A 112 -12.79 -7.21 0.30
C ALA A 112 -11.77 -7.82 1.28
N THR A 113 -10.55 -7.27 1.30
CA THR A 113 -9.46 -7.71 2.19
C THR A 113 -9.56 -7.07 3.58
N GLY A 114 -10.19 -5.88 3.69
CA GLY A 114 -10.37 -5.17 4.96
C GLY A 114 -9.10 -4.46 5.45
N GLU A 115 -8.11 -4.31 4.57
CA GLU A 115 -6.77 -3.81 4.92
C GLU A 115 -6.73 -2.30 5.10
N LEU A 116 -7.49 -1.57 4.29
CA LEU A 116 -7.43 -0.12 4.19
C LEU A 116 -8.83 0.47 4.07
N TYR A 117 -8.99 1.70 4.55
CA TYR A 117 -10.06 2.58 4.09
C TYR A 117 -9.58 3.36 2.86
N PRO A 118 -10.08 3.06 1.65
CA PRO A 118 -9.86 3.86 0.46
C PRO A 118 -10.82 5.06 0.41
#